data_AF-A0A848ZQM8-F1
#
_entry.id   AF-A0A848ZQM8-F1
#
_cell.length_a   1.000
_cell.length_b   1.000
_cell.length_c   1.000
_cell.angle_alpha   90.00
_cell.angle_beta   90.00
_cell.angle_gamma   90.00
#
_symmetry.space_group_name_H-M   'P 1'
#
loop_
_entity.id
_entity.type
_entity.pdbx_description
1 polymer ?
#
loop_
_entity_poly.entity_id
_entity_poly.type
_entity_poly.pdbx_seq_one_letter_code
_entity_poly.pdbx_strand_id
1 'polypeptide(L)'
;MGHAPIQLDWDFDFNDKSDAFFLKGVVKDFKSRSINDFLIPNLRAKAEGDIKELYFTISGDAHSSGGDIKMKYEDFRFEVLKKDRLGVNKLLTFIGNIFTNDGSNTDKNGYRYGSIYAERDVTKSFFNYLWLNVKDGIVDTLTGDGEKD
;
A
#
# COMPACT_ATOMS: atom_id res chain seq x y z
N MET A 1 5.57 3.34 -23.26
CA MET A 1 6.52 3.37 -22.12
C MET A 1 6.21 4.62 -21.30
N GLY A 2 6.02 4.50 -19.98
CA GLY A 2 5.78 5.66 -19.10
C GLY A 2 4.43 5.70 -18.38
N HIS A 3 3.97 4.57 -17.81
CA HIS A 3 2.79 4.57 -16.94
C HIS A 3 3.27 4.46 -15.49
N ALA A 4 3.25 5.60 -14.78
CA ALA A 4 3.67 5.85 -13.40
C ALA A 4 5.15 6.21 -13.19
N PRO A 5 5.50 7.49 -12.93
CA PRO A 5 6.75 7.84 -12.27
C PRO A 5 6.69 7.36 -10.81
N ILE A 6 6.98 6.09 -10.58
CA ILE A 6 7.28 5.55 -9.25
C ILE A 6 8.77 5.77 -9.03
N GLN A 7 9.11 6.61 -8.06
CA GLN A 7 10.47 6.71 -7.54
C GLN A 7 10.54 5.95 -6.22
N LEU A 8 11.52 5.06 -6.11
CA LEU A 8 11.76 4.27 -4.91
C LEU A 8 13.23 4.44 -4.52
N ASP A 9 13.45 4.99 -3.34
CA ASP A 9 14.77 5.08 -2.73
C ASP A 9 14.82 4.04 -1.60
N TRP A 10 15.77 3.11 -1.67
CA TRP A 10 15.95 2.05 -0.67
C TRP A 10 17.37 2.11 -0.12
N ASP A 11 17.47 2.24 1.20
CA ASP A 11 18.69 2.08 1.97
C ASP A 11 18.68 0.76 2.77
N PHE A 12 19.73 -0.04 2.64
CA PHE A 12 19.94 -1.31 3.33
C PHE A 12 21.42 -1.49 3.63
N ASP A 13 21.77 -1.67 4.90
CA ASP A 13 23.14 -1.98 5.29
C ASP A 13 23.33 -3.49 5.40
N PHE A 14 24.01 -4.08 4.42
CA PHE A 14 24.34 -5.51 4.40
C PHE A 14 25.24 -5.96 5.56
N ASN A 15 25.91 -5.04 6.25
CA ASN A 15 26.76 -5.34 7.40
C ASN A 15 25.97 -5.34 8.71
N ASP A 16 24.76 -4.77 8.71
CA ASP A 16 23.88 -4.77 9.87
C ASP A 16 23.17 -6.12 9.99
N LYS A 17 23.40 -6.81 11.11
CA LYS A 17 22.79 -8.11 11.40
C LYS A 17 21.33 -8.02 11.81
N SER A 18 20.81 -6.81 12.03
CA SER A 18 19.41 -6.59 12.36
C SER A 18 18.48 -6.61 11.14
N ASP A 19 19.03 -6.71 9.92
CA ASP A 19 18.29 -6.52 8.66
C ASP A 19 17.59 -5.15 8.59
N ALA A 20 18.19 -4.12 9.20
CA ALA A 20 17.65 -2.76 9.18
C ALA A 20 17.50 -2.25 7.75
N PHE A 21 16.34 -1.67 7.44
CA PHE A 21 16.07 -1.08 6.15
C PHE A 21 15.30 0.24 6.29
N PHE A 22 15.51 1.11 5.30
CA PHE A 22 14.71 2.30 5.09
C PHE A 22 14.26 2.38 3.64
N LEU A 23 12.97 2.62 3.43
CA LEU A 23 12.36 2.70 2.12
C LEU A 23 11.57 4.00 2.01
N LYS A 24 11.79 4.75 0.95
CA LYS A 24 11.02 5.94 0.61
C LYS A 24 10.44 5.79 -0.79
N GLY A 25 9.14 6.01 -0.91
CA GLY A 25 8.45 5.94 -2.20
C GLY A 25 7.72 7.23 -2.54
N VAL A 26 7.74 7.57 -3.83
CA VAL A 26 6.96 8.66 -4.41
C VAL A 26 6.25 8.14 -5.65
N VAL A 27 4.95 8.35 -5.72
CA VAL A 27 4.12 8.02 -6.88
C VAL A 27 3.33 9.26 -7.27
N LYS A 28 3.37 9.64 -8.56
CA LYS A 28 2.63 10.79 -9.08
C LYS A 28 1.80 10.44 -10.30
N ASP A 29 0.64 11.07 -10.42
CA ASP A 29 -0.29 10.98 -11.55
C ASP A 29 -0.56 9.54 -12.01
N PHE A 30 -0.86 8.68 -11.03
CA PHE A 30 -0.99 7.26 -11.23
C PHE A 30 -2.45 6.81 -11.37
N LYS A 31 -2.74 6.16 -12.49
CA LYS A 31 -4.03 5.51 -12.74
C LYS A 31 -4.01 4.11 -12.14
N SER A 32 -4.64 3.94 -10.99
CA SER A 32 -4.54 2.72 -10.17
C SER A 32 -5.06 1.46 -10.87
N ARG A 33 -5.99 1.60 -11.81
CA ARG A 33 -6.47 0.47 -12.63
C ARG A 33 -5.36 -0.16 -13.49
N SER A 34 -4.33 0.59 -13.86
CA SER A 34 -3.25 0.11 -14.75
C SER A 34 -2.38 -0.99 -14.13
N ILE A 35 -2.39 -1.16 -12.80
CA ILE A 35 -1.61 -2.20 -12.10
C ILE A 35 -2.46 -3.39 -11.64
N ASN A 36 -3.77 -3.40 -11.90
CA ASN A 36 -4.65 -4.49 -11.44
C ASN A 36 -4.27 -5.85 -12.04
N ASP A 37 -3.70 -5.89 -13.25
CA ASP A 37 -3.17 -7.11 -13.86
C ASP A 37 -2.02 -7.72 -13.04
N PHE A 38 -1.34 -6.90 -12.24
CA PHE A 38 -0.36 -7.35 -11.26
C PHE A 38 -0.98 -7.60 -9.88
N LEU A 39 -1.76 -6.64 -9.35
CA LEU A 39 -2.30 -6.72 -7.97
C LEU A 39 -3.25 -7.89 -7.77
N ILE A 40 -4.15 -8.16 -8.72
CA ILE A 40 -5.21 -9.17 -8.57
C ILE A 40 -4.61 -10.58 -8.44
N PRO A 41 -3.81 -11.09 -9.40
CA PRO A 41 -3.31 -12.46 -9.32
C PRO A 41 -2.23 -12.65 -8.25
N ASN A 42 -1.39 -11.64 -8.00
CA ASN A 42 -0.22 -11.80 -7.11
C ASN A 42 -0.53 -11.44 -5.65
N LEU A 43 -1.31 -10.39 -5.44
CA LEU A 43 -1.52 -9.79 -4.12
C LEU A 43 -2.95 -9.91 -3.62
N ARG A 44 -3.87 -10.40 -4.48
CA ARG A 44 -5.31 -10.46 -4.22
C ARG A 44 -5.84 -9.11 -3.76
N ALA A 45 -5.39 -8.05 -4.43
CA ALA A 45 -5.84 -6.70 -4.21
C ALA A 45 -6.30 -6.09 -5.52
N LYS A 46 -7.18 -5.10 -5.43
CA LYS A 46 -7.66 -4.32 -6.57
C LYS A 46 -7.72 -2.86 -6.18
N ALA A 47 -7.24 -1.99 -7.05
CA ALA A 47 -7.27 -0.55 -6.86
C ALA A 47 -8.01 0.13 -8.03
N GLU A 48 -8.87 1.09 -7.70
CA GLU A 48 -9.57 1.94 -8.66
C GLU A 48 -9.47 3.40 -8.21
N GLY A 49 -9.65 4.34 -9.14
CA GLY A 49 -9.45 5.77 -8.92
C GLY A 49 -8.05 6.26 -9.31
N ASP A 50 -7.86 7.57 -9.16
CA ASP A 50 -6.65 8.27 -9.59
C ASP A 50 -5.88 8.77 -8.37
N ILE A 51 -4.62 8.31 -8.24
CA ILE A 51 -3.68 8.85 -7.25
C ILE A 51 -2.96 10.01 -7.91
N LYS A 52 -3.17 11.24 -7.42
CA LYS A 52 -2.40 12.40 -7.88
C LYS A 52 -1.00 12.36 -7.30
N GLU A 53 -0.91 12.14 -5.99
CA GLU A 53 0.37 11.98 -5.31
C GLU A 53 0.26 11.00 -4.14
N LEU A 54 1.24 10.14 -3.99
CA LEU A 54 1.41 9.25 -2.84
C LEU A 54 2.86 9.29 -2.41
N TYR A 55 3.07 9.48 -1.12
CA TYR A 55 4.39 9.48 -0.49
C TYR A 55 4.36 8.52 0.68
N PHE A 56 5.39 7.71 0.83
CA PHE A 56 5.56 6.90 2.03
C PHE A 56 7.02 6.81 2.45
N THR A 57 7.22 6.58 3.74
CA THR A 57 8.48 6.16 4.34
C THR A 57 8.22 4.95 5.21
N ILE A 58 9.07 3.93 5.11
CA ILE A 58 9.02 2.72 5.93
C ILE A 58 10.42 2.50 6.49
N SER A 59 10.51 2.28 7.79
CA SER A 59 11.72 1.81 8.46
C SER A 59 11.39 0.54 9.24
N GLY A 60 12.29 -0.43 9.22
CA GLY A 60 12.10 -1.66 9.99
C GLY A 60 13.32 -2.54 9.99
N ASP A 61 13.13 -3.74 10.52
CA ASP A 61 14.19 -4.72 10.73
C ASP A 61 13.73 -6.16 10.41
N ALA A 62 14.43 -7.15 10.96
CA ALA A 62 14.09 -8.56 10.83
C ALA A 62 12.73 -8.98 11.43
N HIS A 63 12.06 -8.11 12.19
CA HIS A 63 10.88 -8.44 13.00
C HIS A 63 9.69 -7.54 12.72
N SER A 64 9.87 -6.22 12.68
CA SER A 64 8.77 -5.28 12.49
C SER A 64 9.19 -3.97 11.86
N SER A 65 8.19 -3.25 11.36
CA SER A 65 8.38 -1.98 10.66
C SER A 65 7.29 -1.01 11.04
N GLY A 66 7.67 0.26 10.95
CA GLY A 66 6.78 1.40 11.09
C GLY A 66 7.02 2.38 9.95
N GLY A 67 6.08 3.30 9.76
CA GLY A 67 6.21 4.30 8.73
C GLY A 67 5.04 5.26 8.65
N ASP A 68 5.18 6.19 7.73
CA ASP A 68 4.18 7.21 7.44
C ASP A 68 3.81 7.12 5.97
N ILE A 69 2.55 7.38 5.69
CA ILE A 69 2.04 7.55 4.34
C ILE A 69 1.19 8.81 4.27
N LYS A 70 1.25 9.48 3.12
CA LYS A 70 0.25 10.49 2.76
C LYS A 70 -0.15 10.34 1.31
N MET A 71 -1.43 10.54 1.05
CA MET A 71 -2.03 10.32 -0.25
C MET A 71 -2.97 11.46 -0.62
N LYS A 72 -2.84 11.94 -1.85
CA LYS A 72 -3.78 12.84 -2.52
C LYS A 72 -4.35 12.11 -3.72
N TYR A 73 -5.67 11.91 -3.69
CA TYR A 73 -6.36 11.05 -4.65
C TYR A 73 -7.76 11.56 -4.94
N GLU A 74 -8.38 10.97 -5.96
CA GLU A 74 -9.75 11.26 -6.40
C GLU A 74 -10.48 9.93 -6.61
N ASP A 75 -11.62 9.77 -5.93
CA ASP A 75 -12.47 8.57 -5.96
C ASP A 75 -11.68 7.25 -5.81
N PHE A 76 -10.74 7.21 -4.88
CA PHE A 76 -9.89 6.03 -4.70
C PHE A 76 -10.61 4.93 -3.92
N ARG A 77 -10.52 3.73 -4.47
CA ARG A 77 -11.08 2.51 -3.89
C ARG A 77 -10.01 1.43 -3.83
N PHE A 78 -9.90 0.80 -2.67
CA PHE A 78 -9.01 -0.34 -2.47
C PHE A 78 -9.80 -1.55 -1.95
N GLU A 79 -9.60 -2.69 -2.59
CA GLU A 79 -10.31 -3.94 -2.28
C GLU A 79 -9.32 -5.06 -1.99
N VAL A 80 -9.59 -5.84 -0.94
CA VAL A 80 -8.85 -7.10 -0.64
C VAL A 80 -9.72 -8.30 -1.02
N LEU A 81 -9.21 -9.13 -1.93
CA LEU A 81 -9.89 -10.26 -2.54
C LEU A 81 -9.59 -11.57 -1.79
N LYS A 82 -10.55 -12.50 -1.78
CA LYS A 82 -10.35 -13.87 -1.30
C LYS A 82 -10.49 -14.86 -2.45
N LYS A 83 -9.87 -16.03 -2.30
CA LYS A 83 -10.07 -17.14 -3.23
C LYS A 83 -11.44 -17.73 -2.96
N ASP A 84 -12.25 -17.90 -4.00
CA ASP A 84 -13.55 -18.56 -3.87
C ASP A 84 -13.36 -19.96 -3.26
N ARG A 85 -14.16 -20.26 -2.22
CA ARG A 85 -14.12 -21.53 -1.48
C ARG A 85 -14.93 -22.62 -2.16
N LEU A 86 -15.78 -22.29 -3.13
CA LEU A 86 -16.71 -23.23 -3.76
C LEU A 86 -16.06 -24.15 -4.79
N GLY A 87 -14.78 -23.99 -5.11
CA GLY A 87 -14.00 -24.95 -5.91
C GLY A 87 -14.41 -25.06 -7.39
N VAL A 88 -15.47 -24.36 -7.82
CA VAL A 88 -15.99 -24.46 -9.19
C VAL A 88 -15.22 -23.58 -10.17
N ASN A 89 -14.50 -22.54 -9.72
CA ASN A 89 -13.62 -21.74 -10.57
C ASN A 89 -12.44 -21.17 -9.76
N LYS A 90 -11.26 -21.02 -10.39
CA LYS A 90 -10.11 -20.26 -9.85
C LYS A 90 -10.38 -18.74 -9.81
N LEU A 91 -11.64 -18.33 -9.67
CA LEU A 91 -12.05 -16.93 -9.68
C LEU A 91 -11.76 -16.34 -8.29
N LEU A 92 -11.13 -15.17 -8.28
CA LEU A 92 -11.01 -14.36 -7.07
C LEU A 92 -12.33 -13.61 -6.87
N THR A 93 -12.90 -13.75 -5.68
CA THR A 93 -14.14 -13.06 -5.30
C THR A 93 -13.86 -12.06 -4.19
N PHE A 94 -14.57 -10.93 -4.25
CA PHE A 94 -14.51 -9.92 -3.22
C PHE A 94 -15.31 -10.40 -1.98
N ILE A 95 -14.62 -10.65 -0.86
CA ILE A 95 -15.25 -11.14 0.40
C ILE A 95 -14.57 -10.49 1.63
N GLY A 96 -13.97 -9.30 1.46
CA GLY A 96 -12.84 -8.90 2.31
C GLY A 96 -12.87 -7.53 2.99
N ASN A 97 -13.68 -6.58 2.52
CA ASN A 97 -13.76 -5.14 2.90
C ASN A 97 -13.36 -4.23 1.73
N ILE A 98 -14.25 -3.29 1.39
CA ILE A 98 -13.99 -2.22 0.42
C ILE A 98 -13.63 -1.00 1.25
N PHE A 99 -12.49 -0.39 0.96
CA PHE A 99 -12.07 0.86 1.57
C PHE A 99 -12.29 1.97 0.54
N THR A 100 -13.16 2.91 0.88
CA THR A 100 -13.51 4.07 0.06
C THR A 100 -13.54 5.30 0.93
N ASN A 101 -13.03 6.39 0.38
CA ASN A 101 -13.18 7.71 0.95
C ASN A 101 -13.34 8.69 -0.22
N ASP A 102 -14.23 9.66 -0.06
CA ASP A 102 -14.61 10.64 -1.09
C ASP A 102 -13.61 11.79 -1.26
N GLY A 103 -12.49 11.75 -0.54
CA GLY A 103 -11.49 12.82 -0.47
C GLY A 103 -11.73 13.82 0.65
N SER A 104 -12.69 13.58 1.55
CA SER A 104 -12.92 14.38 2.76
C SER A 104 -11.82 14.21 3.82
N ASN A 105 -11.80 15.10 4.82
CA ASN A 105 -10.79 15.19 5.89
C ASN A 105 -9.35 15.17 5.35
N THR A 106 -9.09 16.03 4.37
CA THR A 106 -7.75 16.31 3.85
C THR A 106 -7.17 17.55 4.53
N ASP A 107 -5.84 17.64 4.58
CA ASP A 107 -5.17 18.89 4.92
C ASP A 107 -5.42 19.99 3.86
N LYS A 108 -4.94 21.20 4.15
CA LYS A 108 -5.05 22.35 3.23
C LYS A 108 -4.48 22.13 1.82
N ASN A 109 -3.63 21.11 1.63
CA ASN A 109 -3.02 20.77 0.35
C ASN A 109 -3.73 19.59 -0.34
N GLY A 110 -4.72 18.98 0.31
CA GLY A 110 -5.49 17.85 -0.21
C GLY A 110 -4.89 16.49 0.14
N TYR A 111 -4.01 16.39 1.15
CA TYR A 111 -3.49 15.09 1.60
C TYR A 111 -4.30 14.52 2.75
N ARG A 112 -4.53 13.21 2.69
CA ARG A 112 -4.86 12.40 3.85
C ARG A 112 -3.61 11.67 4.31
N TYR A 113 -3.48 11.54 5.62
CA TYR A 113 -2.36 10.87 6.27
C TYR A 113 -2.79 9.49 6.78
N GLY A 114 -1.81 8.60 6.91
CA GLY A 114 -1.97 7.31 7.54
C GLY A 114 -0.63 6.85 8.13
N SER A 115 -0.73 5.94 9.08
CA SER A 115 0.41 5.26 9.68
C SER A 115 0.60 3.89 9.05
N ILE A 116 1.82 3.37 9.13
CA ILE A 116 2.17 2.02 8.69
C ILE A 116 2.67 1.26 9.90
N TYR A 117 2.15 0.06 10.10
CA TYR A 117 2.76 -0.94 10.97
C TYR A 117 2.65 -2.33 10.35
N ALA A 118 3.75 -3.09 10.38
CA ALA A 118 3.70 -4.49 9.96
C ALA A 118 4.67 -5.35 10.76
N GLU A 119 4.19 -6.53 11.16
CA GLU A 119 5.02 -7.61 11.68
C GLU A 119 5.47 -8.52 10.53
N ARG A 120 6.76 -8.89 10.55
CA ARG A 120 7.38 -9.75 9.53
C ARG A 120 7.13 -11.22 9.85
N ASP A 121 6.48 -11.92 8.92
CA ASP A 121 6.54 -13.39 8.87
C ASP A 121 7.86 -13.81 8.21
N VAL A 122 8.84 -14.20 9.03
CA VAL A 122 10.17 -14.63 8.57
C VAL A 122 10.14 -15.90 7.71
N THR A 123 9.02 -16.63 7.65
CA THR A 123 8.84 -17.76 6.74
C THR A 123 8.43 -17.33 5.32
N LYS A 124 8.12 -16.04 5.11
CA LYS A 124 7.77 -15.45 3.81
C LYS A 124 8.91 -14.62 3.25
N SER A 125 8.80 -14.29 1.98
CA SER A 125 9.75 -13.42 1.32
C SER A 125 9.72 -12.01 1.90
N PHE A 126 10.84 -11.30 1.82
CA PHE A 126 10.89 -9.88 2.17
C PHE A 126 9.90 -9.04 1.35
N PHE A 127 9.60 -9.43 0.11
CA PHE A 127 8.56 -8.79 -0.69
C PHE A 127 7.16 -8.90 -0.07
N ASN A 128 6.82 -10.04 0.57
CA ASN A 128 5.56 -10.15 1.30
C ASN A 128 5.48 -9.11 2.43
N TYR A 129 6.60 -8.90 3.11
CA TYR A 129 6.70 -7.94 4.19
C TYR A 129 6.59 -6.48 3.70
N LEU A 130 7.26 -6.13 2.59
CA LEU A 130 7.05 -4.83 1.93
C LEU A 130 5.58 -4.62 1.52
N TRP A 131 4.93 -5.66 0.99
CA TRP A 131 3.53 -5.60 0.63
C TRP A 131 2.62 -5.36 1.84
N LEU A 132 2.88 -6.00 2.97
CA LEU A 132 2.10 -5.77 4.20
C LEU A 132 2.15 -4.30 4.60
N ASN A 133 3.33 -3.67 4.58
CA ASN A 133 3.50 -2.25 4.88
C ASN A 133 2.70 -1.34 3.94
N VAL A 134 2.83 -1.53 2.63
CA VAL A 134 2.11 -0.71 1.64
C VAL A 134 0.60 -0.90 1.77
N LYS A 135 0.14 -2.14 1.96
CA LYS A 135 -1.28 -2.45 2.15
C LYS A 135 -1.83 -1.78 3.41
N ASP A 136 -1.10 -1.87 4.51
CA ASP A 136 -1.49 -1.29 5.80
C ASP A 136 -1.65 0.23 5.68
N GLY A 137 -0.61 0.92 5.18
CA GLY A 137 -0.67 2.38 5.00
C GLY A 137 -1.81 2.85 4.08
N ILE A 138 -2.04 2.15 2.97
CA ILE A 138 -3.17 2.47 2.08
C ILE A 138 -4.51 2.31 2.81
N VAL A 139 -4.69 1.21 3.54
CA VAL A 139 -5.93 0.95 4.28
C VAL A 139 -6.12 2.00 5.36
N ASP A 140 -5.10 2.27 6.16
CA ASP A 140 -5.14 3.25 7.25
C ASP A 140 -5.47 4.66 6.73
N THR A 141 -4.82 5.08 5.63
CA THR A 141 -5.13 6.38 4.98
C THR A 141 -6.61 6.49 4.57
N LEU A 142 -7.23 5.37 4.15
CA LEU A 142 -8.63 5.35 3.70
C LEU A 142 -9.63 5.24 4.84
N THR A 143 -9.26 4.61 5.96
CA THR A 143 -10.18 4.34 7.08
C THR A 143 -9.96 5.22 8.31
N GLY A 144 -8.79 5.82 8.45
CA GLY A 144 -8.44 6.74 9.53
C GLY A 144 -9.11 8.11 9.38
N ASP A 145 -8.90 8.99 10.35
CA ASP A 145 -9.39 10.37 10.29
C ASP A 145 -8.75 11.15 9.13
N GLY A 146 -7.52 10.81 8.76
CA GLY A 146 -6.75 11.43 7.69
C GLY A 146 -5.91 12.61 8.18
N GLU A 147 -5.83 12.83 9.49
CA GLU A 147 -5.02 13.88 10.12
C GLU A 147 -3.62 13.35 10.46
N LYS A 148 -2.68 14.28 10.64
CA LYS A 148 -1.34 13.97 11.13
C LYS A 148 -1.23 14.54 12.55
N ASP A 149 -1.01 13.67 13.53
CA ASP A 149 -0.71 14.07 14.92
C ASP A 149 0.50 15.03 15.01
#